data_AF-A0A357ML37-F1
#
_entry.id   AF-A0A357ML37-F1
#
_cell.length_a   1.000
_cell.length_b   1.000
_cell.length_c   1.000
_cell.angle_alpha   90.00
_cell.angle_beta   90.00
_cell.angle_gamma   90.00
#
_symmetry.space_group_name_H-M   'P 1'
#
loop_
_entity.id
_entity.type
_entity.pdbx_description
1 polymer ?
#
loop_
_entity_poly.entity_id
_entity_poly.type
_entity_poly.pdbx_seq_one_letter_code
_entity_poly.pdbx_strand_id
1 'polypeptide(L)'
;NVCRWMAEQAEELGVEIFPGMACSELVYGDNGEVKGVVAGVFGLEPDGSYGPNTEPGMELHGKYVFLSEGVRGSLSKEVIAKYDLSAGKEPQKYGIGMKEIWEIDPAKHKEGSVTHTMGWPLGKNAGGGSFIYHLENNQVYMGFVVHLNYENPHIYPYMEFQRFKHHPMVAELLKGGKRVAYGARAISEGGYQSMPKMVAPGVALLGCSVGMVNVPRIKGNHNAMLSGKAAAEAAYEAIKAGRSADELTDYETEVRTGAIGRDLKKVRNVKPIWSKMGLGASLALGGLDMWTNTLGFSLFGTMKHGKSDAEATKSAEGFKPIDYPKPDGKLSFDRLTNVSFSMTNHEEQQPCHLQLKDPAVPIKVNLPKYDEPAQRYCPAGVYEVVREKGEEPRFVINFQNCVHCKTCDIKDPSQNINWVPPQGGDGPNYPNM
;
A
#
# COMPACT_ATOMS: atom_id res chain seq x y z
N ASN A 1 16.36 -7.91 -0.37
CA ASN A 1 17.45 -7.93 -1.37
C ASN A 1 17.06 -8.45 -2.76
N VAL A 2 15.99 -9.24 -2.93
CA VAL A 2 15.59 -9.78 -4.25
C VAL A 2 15.43 -8.69 -5.33
N CYS A 3 14.76 -7.56 -5.05
CA CYS A 3 14.57 -6.52 -6.07
C CYS A 3 15.89 -5.86 -6.52
N ARG A 4 16.86 -5.70 -5.62
CA ARG A 4 18.19 -5.19 -5.96
C ARG A 4 18.94 -6.15 -6.88
N TRP A 5 18.93 -7.43 -6.53
CA TRP A 5 19.48 -8.47 -7.39
C TRP A 5 18.79 -8.51 -8.77
N MET A 6 17.46 -8.40 -8.83
CA MET A 6 16.74 -8.35 -10.11
C MET A 6 17.11 -7.14 -10.98
N ALA A 7 17.46 -5.99 -10.38
CA ALA A 7 17.93 -4.82 -11.11
C ALA A 7 19.27 -5.11 -11.81
N GLU A 8 20.22 -5.72 -11.09
CA GLU A 8 21.51 -6.13 -11.65
C GLU A 8 21.32 -7.07 -12.86
N GLN A 9 20.42 -8.06 -12.74
CA GLN A 9 20.12 -8.97 -13.86
C GLN A 9 19.46 -8.27 -15.05
N ALA A 10 18.65 -7.24 -14.81
CA ALA A 10 18.03 -6.47 -15.89
C ALA A 10 19.05 -5.56 -16.60
N GLU A 11 19.96 -4.93 -15.85
CA GLU A 11 21.06 -4.13 -16.40
C GLU A 11 22.01 -4.99 -17.25
N GLU A 12 22.34 -6.21 -16.80
CA GLU A 12 23.10 -7.19 -17.59
C GLU A 12 22.43 -7.56 -18.92
N LEU A 13 21.09 -7.46 -19.00
CA LEU A 13 20.30 -7.66 -20.22
C LEU A 13 20.15 -6.39 -21.07
N GLY A 14 20.75 -5.27 -20.65
CA GLY A 14 20.71 -3.99 -21.36
C GLY A 14 19.51 -3.11 -21.01
N VAL A 15 18.79 -3.39 -19.92
CA VAL A 15 17.75 -2.50 -19.41
C VAL A 15 18.40 -1.29 -18.74
N GLU A 16 18.00 -0.09 -19.15
CA GLU A 16 18.39 1.15 -18.47
C GLU A 16 17.52 1.36 -17.23
N ILE A 17 18.15 1.46 -16.05
CA ILE A 17 17.47 1.69 -14.77
C ILE A 17 17.92 3.04 -14.21
N PHE A 18 16.94 3.90 -13.92
CA PHE A 18 17.16 5.23 -13.37
C PHE A 18 16.66 5.31 -11.92
N PRO A 19 17.41 4.76 -10.93
CA PRO A 19 17.02 4.90 -9.54
C PRO A 19 17.06 6.36 -9.11
N GLY A 20 16.18 6.76 -8.19
CA GLY A 20 16.11 8.13 -7.73
C GLY A 20 15.38 9.10 -8.68
N MET A 21 14.81 8.63 -9.79
CA MET A 21 13.93 9.44 -10.64
C MET A 21 12.47 9.03 -10.44
N ALA A 22 11.67 9.91 -9.84
CA ALA A 22 10.24 9.68 -9.73
C ALA A 22 9.55 10.09 -11.04
N CYS A 23 8.65 9.24 -11.53
CA CYS A 23 7.72 9.61 -12.60
C CYS A 23 6.59 10.44 -11.99
N SER A 24 6.52 11.72 -12.32
CA SER A 24 5.58 12.67 -11.71
C SER A 24 4.31 12.88 -12.52
N GLU A 25 4.37 12.71 -13.85
CA GLU A 25 3.25 13.01 -14.75
C GLU A 25 3.16 12.01 -15.91
N LEU A 26 1.96 11.86 -16.46
CA LEU A 26 1.69 11.09 -17.68
C LEU A 26 1.76 12.01 -18.90
N VAL A 27 2.43 11.54 -19.95
CA VAL A 27 2.48 12.24 -21.22
C VAL A 27 1.48 11.58 -22.18
N TYR A 28 0.53 12.36 -22.69
CA TYR A 28 -0.50 11.88 -23.62
C TYR A 28 -0.19 12.26 -25.08
N GLY A 29 -0.59 11.40 -26.01
CA GLY A 29 -0.60 11.70 -27.44
C GLY A 29 -1.87 12.43 -27.88
N ASP A 30 -1.89 12.81 -29.16
CA ASP A 30 -2.99 13.61 -29.74
C ASP A 30 -4.32 12.84 -29.80
N ASN A 31 -4.29 11.50 -29.83
CA ASN A 31 -5.49 10.66 -29.81
C ASN A 31 -5.90 10.27 -28.38
N GLY A 32 -5.24 10.84 -27.37
CA GLY A 32 -5.52 10.60 -25.96
C GLY A 32 -4.94 9.29 -25.41
N GLU A 33 -4.08 8.61 -26.15
CA GLU A 33 -3.25 7.49 -25.68
C GLU A 33 -2.16 7.98 -24.69
N VAL A 34 -1.67 7.07 -23.83
CA VAL A 34 -0.46 7.34 -23.07
C VAL A 34 0.76 7.07 -23.96
N LYS A 35 1.62 8.07 -24.13
CA LYS A 35 2.86 7.97 -24.92
C LYS A 35 4.14 7.97 -24.08
N GLY A 36 4.05 8.33 -22.81
CA GLY A 36 5.23 8.45 -21.96
C GLY A 36 4.94 8.91 -20.54
N VAL A 37 6.01 9.26 -19.83
CA VAL A 37 5.99 9.85 -18.49
C VAL A 37 6.99 11.00 -18.40
N VAL A 38 6.73 11.96 -17.52
CA VAL A 38 7.74 12.93 -17.08
C VAL A 38 8.46 12.34 -15.88
N ALA A 39 9.79 12.28 -15.92
CA ALA A 39 10.62 11.77 -14.83
C ALA A 39 11.73 12.75 -14.47
N GLY A 40 12.11 12.75 -13.19
CA GLY A 40 13.27 13.51 -12.71
C GLY A 40 13.04 15.03 -12.64
N VAL A 41 11.88 15.46 -12.12
CA VAL A 41 11.67 16.86 -11.73
C VAL A 41 12.33 17.07 -10.36
N PHE A 42 13.24 18.04 -10.26
CA PHE A 42 13.96 18.36 -9.02
C PHE A 42 13.96 19.87 -8.75
N GLY A 43 14.11 20.24 -7.48
CA GLY A 43 14.37 21.62 -7.05
C GLY A 43 13.23 22.59 -7.30
N LEU A 44 11.98 22.13 -7.23
CA LEU A 44 10.82 23.02 -7.18
C LEU A 44 10.78 23.75 -5.83
N GLU A 45 10.37 25.01 -5.84
CA GLU A 45 10.14 25.79 -4.63
C GLU A 45 8.94 25.23 -3.82
N PRO A 46 8.79 25.53 -2.51
CA PRO A 46 7.70 24.99 -1.69
C PRO A 46 6.27 25.25 -2.22
N ASP A 47 6.08 26.29 -3.02
CA ASP A 47 4.82 26.63 -3.67
C ASP A 47 4.61 25.94 -5.04
N GLY A 48 5.59 25.15 -5.49
CA GLY A 48 5.61 24.45 -6.77
C GLY A 48 6.13 25.28 -7.94
N SER A 49 6.59 26.51 -7.72
CA SER A 49 7.16 27.35 -8.78
C SER A 49 8.59 26.96 -9.12
N TYR A 50 9.05 27.44 -10.28
CA TYR A 50 10.42 27.24 -10.74
C TYR A 50 11.37 28.25 -10.07
N GLY A 51 12.38 27.72 -9.40
CA GLY A 51 13.45 28.46 -8.76
C GLY A 51 14.80 28.31 -9.48
N PRO A 52 15.88 28.94 -8.97
CA PRO A 52 17.22 28.85 -9.56
C PRO A 52 17.81 27.44 -9.58
N ASN A 53 17.35 26.56 -8.68
CA ASN A 53 17.81 25.17 -8.54
C ASN A 53 16.88 24.15 -9.22
N THR A 54 15.85 24.62 -9.93
CA THR A 54 14.93 23.70 -10.60
C THR A 54 15.62 23.00 -11.76
N GLU A 55 15.55 21.67 -11.76
CA GLU A 55 15.84 20.84 -12.92
C GLU A 55 14.50 20.36 -13.50
N PRO A 56 14.14 20.76 -14.75
CA PRO A 56 12.92 20.30 -15.37
C PRO A 56 13.00 18.81 -15.66
N GLY A 57 11.87 18.11 -15.50
CA GLY A 57 11.80 16.68 -15.80
C GLY A 57 11.98 16.38 -17.28
N MET A 58 12.42 15.16 -17.57
CA MET A 58 12.55 14.63 -18.93
C MET A 58 11.30 13.84 -19.32
N GLU A 59 10.78 14.08 -20.51
CA GLU A 59 9.77 13.22 -21.11
C GLU A 59 10.41 11.94 -21.65
N LEU A 60 10.02 10.80 -21.08
CA LEU A 60 10.40 9.48 -21.55
C LEU A 60 9.26 8.89 -22.37
N HIS A 61 9.43 8.84 -23.70
CA HIS A 61 8.43 8.31 -24.62
C HIS A 61 8.69 6.83 -24.92
N GLY A 62 7.62 6.05 -24.98
CA GLY A 62 7.67 4.63 -25.30
C GLY A 62 6.47 4.21 -26.14
N LYS A 63 6.63 3.14 -26.93
CA LYS A 63 5.50 2.56 -27.69
C LYS A 63 4.38 2.06 -26.77
N TYR A 64 4.75 1.62 -25.58
CA TYR A 64 3.86 1.20 -24.50
C TYR A 64 4.49 1.61 -23.15
N VAL A 65 3.67 2.12 -22.23
CA VAL A 65 4.07 2.51 -20.88
C VAL A 65 3.49 1.51 -19.88
N PHE A 66 4.34 0.98 -19.00
CA PHE A 66 3.92 0.04 -17.96
C PHE A 66 3.94 0.68 -16.58
N LEU A 67 2.76 0.87 -15.99
CA LEU A 67 2.63 1.44 -14.65
C LEU A 67 2.66 0.32 -13.60
N SER A 68 3.79 0.23 -12.90
CA SER A 68 4.10 -0.78 -11.88
C SER A 68 4.39 -0.19 -10.49
N GLU A 69 3.84 1.00 -10.20
CA GLU A 69 4.01 1.76 -8.95
C GLU A 69 3.60 1.00 -7.67
N GLY A 70 2.87 -0.11 -7.84
CA GLY A 70 2.37 -0.94 -6.77
C GLY A 70 1.07 -0.40 -6.19
N VAL A 71 0.83 -0.74 -4.92
CA VAL A 71 -0.42 -0.37 -4.22
C VAL A 71 -0.67 1.14 -4.27
N ARG A 72 -1.86 1.53 -4.76
CA ARG A 72 -2.32 2.92 -4.89
C ARG A 72 -1.25 3.81 -5.57
N GLY A 73 -0.83 3.38 -6.77
CA GLY A 73 0.01 4.17 -7.66
C GLY A 73 -0.61 5.51 -8.00
N SER A 74 0.20 6.56 -8.09
CA SER A 74 -0.25 7.93 -8.34
C SER A 74 -0.66 8.13 -9.78
N LEU A 75 0.15 7.67 -10.72
CA LEU A 75 -0.19 7.72 -12.13
C LEU A 75 -1.24 6.65 -12.47
N SER A 76 -1.18 5.49 -11.81
CA SER A 76 -2.15 4.41 -11.97
C SER A 76 -3.57 4.86 -11.63
N LYS A 77 -3.78 5.62 -10.54
CA LYS A 77 -5.13 6.14 -10.20
C LYS A 77 -5.64 7.14 -11.23
N GLU A 78 -4.76 7.94 -11.84
CA GLU A 78 -5.13 8.88 -12.90
C GLU A 78 -5.54 8.15 -14.18
N VAL A 79 -4.78 7.14 -14.62
CA VAL A 79 -5.13 6.29 -15.77
C VAL A 79 -6.46 5.58 -15.52
N ILE A 80 -6.63 5.00 -14.33
CA ILE A 80 -7.89 4.32 -13.97
C ILE A 80 -9.08 5.29 -14.07
N ALA A 81 -8.93 6.52 -13.60
CA ALA A 81 -10.00 7.53 -13.66
C ALA A 81 -10.26 8.01 -15.10
N LYS A 82 -9.20 8.35 -15.85
CA LYS A 82 -9.31 8.90 -17.21
C LYS A 82 -10.04 7.96 -18.18
N TYR A 83 -9.74 6.67 -18.12
CA TYR A 83 -10.31 5.67 -19.03
C TYR A 83 -11.44 4.83 -18.39
N ASP A 84 -11.93 5.23 -17.21
CA ASP A 84 -12.98 4.52 -16.45
C ASP A 84 -12.70 3.01 -16.29
N LEU A 85 -11.44 2.66 -15.98
CA LEU A 85 -11.00 1.26 -15.95
C LEU A 85 -11.63 0.46 -14.80
N SER A 86 -12.22 1.14 -13.82
CA SER A 86 -12.93 0.52 -12.69
C SER A 86 -14.42 0.28 -12.98
N ALA A 87 -14.92 0.63 -14.17
CA ALA A 87 -16.31 0.40 -14.56
C ALA A 87 -16.74 -1.06 -14.33
N GLY A 88 -17.84 -1.23 -13.58
CA GLY A 88 -18.39 -2.54 -13.26
C GLY A 88 -17.54 -3.41 -12.32
N LYS A 89 -16.54 -2.84 -11.64
CA LYS A 89 -15.70 -3.51 -10.64
C LYS A 89 -16.07 -3.07 -9.23
N GLU A 90 -15.73 -3.89 -8.24
CA GLU A 90 -15.84 -3.50 -6.84
C GLU A 90 -14.71 -2.53 -6.46
N PRO A 91 -14.89 -1.64 -5.48
CA PRO A 91 -13.79 -0.81 -5.01
C PRO A 91 -12.64 -1.69 -4.52
N GLN A 92 -11.42 -1.23 -4.74
CA GLN A 92 -10.25 -1.87 -4.14
C GLN A 92 -10.35 -1.78 -2.61
N LYS A 93 -9.93 -2.85 -1.95
CA LYS A 93 -9.76 -2.92 -0.51
C LYS A 93 -8.28 -2.91 -0.19
N TYR A 94 -7.93 -2.44 0.99
CA TYR A 94 -6.55 -2.29 1.39
C TYR A 94 -6.35 -2.63 2.87
N GLY A 95 -5.12 -2.98 3.21
CA GLY A 95 -4.61 -3.02 4.57
C GLY A 95 -3.38 -2.12 4.69
N ILE A 96 -3.07 -1.66 5.90
CA ILE A 96 -1.76 -1.07 6.22
C ILE A 96 -0.92 -2.12 6.92
N GLY A 97 0.19 -2.51 6.29
CA GLY A 97 1.22 -3.36 6.88
C GLY A 97 2.31 -2.50 7.50
N MET A 98 2.65 -2.77 8.76
CA MET A 98 3.85 -2.27 9.41
C MET A 98 4.79 -3.44 9.67
N LYS A 99 6.09 -3.21 9.52
CA LYS A 99 7.11 -4.22 9.67
C LYS A 99 8.28 -3.65 10.46
N GLU A 100 8.83 -4.47 11.35
CA GLU A 100 10.11 -4.28 12.00
C GLU A 100 11.01 -5.48 11.71
N ILE A 101 12.31 -5.25 11.63
CA ILE A 101 13.34 -6.30 11.66
C ILE A 101 13.95 -6.32 13.04
N TRP A 102 14.09 -7.51 13.62
CA TRP A 102 14.68 -7.70 14.95
C TRP A 102 15.79 -8.73 14.90
N GLU A 103 16.92 -8.41 15.52
CA GLU A 103 17.89 -9.41 15.96
C GLU A 103 17.43 -10.00 17.28
N ILE A 104 17.35 -11.32 17.38
CA ILE A 104 16.88 -12.02 18.57
C ILE A 104 17.96 -12.96 19.12
N ASP A 105 17.73 -13.45 20.34
CA ASP A 105 18.55 -14.49 20.94
C ASP A 105 18.64 -15.72 20.00
N PRO A 106 19.85 -16.15 19.60
CA PRO A 106 20.05 -17.32 18.75
C PRO A 106 19.38 -18.59 19.29
N ALA A 107 19.26 -18.74 20.62
CA ALA A 107 18.59 -19.90 21.23
C ALA A 107 17.07 -19.93 20.97
N LYS A 108 16.47 -18.78 20.65
CA LYS A 108 15.04 -18.65 20.29
C LYS A 108 14.82 -18.67 18.78
N HIS A 109 15.89 -18.54 18.00
CA HIS A 109 15.83 -18.45 16.56
C HIS A 109 15.61 -19.81 15.90
N LYS A 110 14.67 -19.86 14.95
CA LYS A 110 14.29 -21.06 14.20
C LYS A 110 14.20 -20.73 12.71
N GLU A 111 15.35 -20.68 12.06
CA GLU A 111 15.48 -20.26 10.66
C GLU A 111 14.48 -20.98 9.74
N GLY A 112 13.85 -20.23 8.84
CA GLY A 112 12.86 -20.75 7.88
C GLY A 112 11.46 -20.94 8.47
N SER A 113 11.26 -20.78 9.78
CA SER A 113 9.92 -20.85 10.36
C SER A 113 9.06 -19.63 10.01
N VAL A 114 7.77 -19.90 9.80
CA VAL A 114 6.75 -18.93 9.37
C VAL A 114 5.56 -19.03 10.31
N THR A 115 5.23 -17.93 10.98
CA THR A 115 4.09 -17.84 11.89
C THR A 115 3.14 -16.72 11.46
N HIS A 116 1.85 -17.00 11.45
CA HIS A 116 0.78 -16.02 11.27
C HIS A 116 -0.18 -16.09 12.44
N THR A 117 -0.63 -14.93 12.94
CA THR A 117 -1.66 -14.87 13.98
C THR A 117 -2.79 -13.94 13.59
N MET A 118 -3.98 -14.21 14.10
CA MET A 118 -5.18 -13.40 13.94
C MET A 118 -5.87 -13.26 15.30
N GLY A 119 -6.64 -12.19 15.51
CA GLY A 119 -7.38 -11.95 16.76
C GLY A 119 -6.80 -10.79 17.55
N TRP A 120 -6.33 -11.04 18.78
CA TRP A 120 -5.79 -9.98 19.65
C TRP A 120 -4.57 -9.30 19.00
N PRO A 121 -4.43 -7.96 19.10
CA PRO A 121 -5.26 -7.02 19.86
C PRO A 121 -6.50 -6.45 19.15
N LEU A 122 -6.71 -6.78 17.87
CA LEU A 122 -7.75 -6.15 17.05
C LEU A 122 -9.17 -6.46 17.50
N GLY A 123 -9.41 -7.68 18.00
CA GLY A 123 -10.71 -8.11 18.51
C GLY A 123 -11.84 -7.90 17.49
N LYS A 124 -12.87 -7.12 17.86
CA LYS A 124 -13.98 -6.71 16.97
C LYS A 124 -13.76 -5.35 16.31
N ASN A 125 -12.70 -4.62 16.65
CA ASN A 125 -12.51 -3.24 16.19
C ASN A 125 -12.06 -3.16 14.73
N ALA A 126 -11.26 -4.13 14.28
CA ALA A 126 -10.72 -4.18 12.94
C ALA A 126 -10.38 -5.63 12.55
N GLY A 127 -10.29 -5.88 11.24
CA GLY A 127 -9.67 -7.11 10.71
C GLY A 127 -8.18 -6.92 10.47
N GLY A 128 -7.44 -8.01 10.37
CA GLY A 128 -5.99 -7.99 10.23
C GLY A 128 -5.32 -9.15 10.95
N GLY A 129 -4.00 -9.06 11.11
CA GLY A 129 -3.20 -10.12 11.73
C GLY A 129 -1.71 -9.82 11.70
N SER A 130 -0.93 -10.73 12.26
CA SER A 130 0.52 -10.63 12.32
C SER A 130 1.22 -11.64 11.40
N PHE A 131 2.47 -11.34 11.10
CA PHE A 131 3.42 -12.31 10.56
C PHE A 131 4.76 -12.24 11.30
N ILE A 132 5.38 -13.40 11.51
CA ILE A 132 6.72 -13.54 12.09
C ILE A 132 7.47 -14.57 11.24
N TYR A 133 8.51 -14.14 10.55
CA TYR A 133 9.35 -15.00 9.71
C TYR A 133 10.78 -14.98 10.22
N HIS A 134 11.37 -16.14 10.42
CA HIS A 134 12.75 -16.29 10.86
C HIS A 134 13.69 -16.40 9.65
N LEU A 135 14.69 -15.54 9.60
CA LEU A 135 15.63 -15.40 8.48
C LEU A 135 17.04 -15.78 8.92
N GLU A 136 18.00 -15.72 8.00
CA GLU A 136 19.41 -15.79 8.34
C GLU A 136 19.83 -14.74 9.39
N ASN A 137 21.01 -14.93 10.00
CA ASN A 137 21.62 -13.99 10.94
C ASN A 137 20.82 -13.73 12.22
N ASN A 138 20.03 -14.71 12.67
CA ASN A 138 19.19 -14.61 13.87
C ASN A 138 18.19 -13.44 13.81
N GLN A 139 17.77 -13.07 12.60
CA GLN A 139 16.80 -12.00 12.40
C GLN A 139 15.39 -12.54 12.24
N VAL A 140 14.41 -11.78 12.73
CA VAL A 140 13.00 -12.01 12.44
C VAL A 140 12.38 -10.81 11.76
N TYR A 141 11.63 -11.07 10.69
CA TYR A 141 10.69 -10.11 10.14
C TYR A 141 9.40 -10.24 10.92
N MET A 142 9.08 -9.19 11.66
CA MET A 142 7.84 -9.12 12.41
C MET A 142 6.99 -8.00 11.85
N GLY A 143 5.74 -8.30 11.53
CA GLY A 143 4.83 -7.28 11.08
C GLY A 143 3.40 -7.53 11.44
N PHE A 144 2.60 -6.51 11.19
CA PHE A 144 1.22 -6.45 11.57
C PHE A 144 0.43 -5.69 10.50
N VAL A 145 -0.66 -6.29 10.08
CA VAL A 145 -1.57 -5.74 9.07
C VAL A 145 -2.87 -5.36 9.75
N VAL A 146 -3.35 -4.15 9.46
CA VAL A 146 -4.70 -3.71 9.83
C VAL A 146 -5.46 -3.38 8.56
N HIS A 147 -6.60 -4.03 8.35
CA HIS A 147 -7.45 -3.78 7.20
C HIS A 147 -8.06 -2.38 7.28
N LEU A 148 -7.91 -1.57 6.25
CA LEU A 148 -8.35 -0.17 6.23
C LEU A 148 -9.88 -0.02 6.15
N ASN A 149 -10.64 -1.11 6.04
CA ASN A 149 -12.10 -1.07 6.16
C ASN A 149 -12.62 -1.01 7.61
N TYR A 150 -11.77 -0.77 8.61
CA TYR A 150 -12.22 -0.59 10.00
C TYR A 150 -13.13 0.64 10.14
N GLU A 151 -14.16 0.54 10.97
CA GLU A 151 -15.17 1.58 11.12
C GLU A 151 -14.81 2.62 12.18
N ASN A 152 -14.13 2.20 13.25
CA ASN A 152 -13.80 3.01 14.42
C ASN A 152 -12.65 4.00 14.11
N PRO A 153 -12.89 5.33 14.13
CA PRO A 153 -11.85 6.31 13.79
C PRO A 153 -10.77 6.46 14.88
N HIS A 154 -10.95 5.86 16.05
CA HIS A 154 -9.95 5.83 17.14
C HIS A 154 -8.97 4.67 17.03
N ILE A 155 -9.10 3.80 16.02
CA ILE A 155 -8.10 2.76 15.75
C ILE A 155 -6.79 3.43 15.35
N TYR A 156 -5.71 2.98 15.99
CA TYR A 156 -4.36 3.45 15.75
C TYR A 156 -3.50 2.25 15.34
N PRO A 157 -3.43 1.92 14.02
CA PRO A 157 -2.78 0.70 13.54
C PRO A 157 -1.35 0.50 14.04
N TYR A 158 -0.59 1.59 14.13
CA TYR A 158 0.76 1.56 14.70
C TYR A 158 0.75 1.07 16.15
N MET A 159 -0.13 1.61 17.00
CA MET A 159 -0.21 1.18 18.39
C MET A 159 -0.82 -0.21 18.57
N GLU A 160 -1.68 -0.68 17.65
CA GLU A 160 -2.10 -2.09 17.63
C GLU A 160 -0.90 -3.02 17.35
N PHE A 161 0.00 -2.65 16.44
CA PHE A 161 1.24 -3.38 16.22
C PHE A 161 2.16 -3.33 17.44
N GLN A 162 2.36 -2.15 18.05
CA GLN A 162 3.17 -2.04 19.26
C GLN A 162 2.59 -2.84 20.43
N ARG A 163 1.26 -2.85 20.58
CA ARG A 163 0.53 -3.64 21.58
C ARG A 163 0.66 -5.13 21.31
N PHE A 164 0.56 -5.57 20.05
CA PHE A 164 0.72 -6.97 19.67
C PHE A 164 2.03 -7.59 20.20
N LYS A 165 3.12 -6.83 20.21
CA LYS A 165 4.43 -7.28 20.71
C LYS A 165 4.45 -7.65 22.20
N HIS A 166 3.45 -7.24 22.97
CA HIS A 166 3.27 -7.60 24.38
C HIS A 166 2.50 -8.91 24.57
N HIS A 167 2.02 -9.56 23.51
CA HIS A 167 1.47 -10.92 23.63
C HIS A 167 2.57 -11.87 24.16
N PRO A 168 2.30 -12.77 25.14
CA PRO A 168 3.35 -13.57 25.80
C PRO A 168 4.29 -14.32 24.85
N MET A 169 3.75 -14.90 23.77
CA MET A 169 4.54 -15.58 22.72
C MET A 169 5.55 -14.63 22.05
N VAL A 170 5.14 -13.40 21.77
CA VAL A 170 5.94 -12.41 21.04
C VAL A 170 6.92 -11.71 21.97
N ALA A 171 6.46 -11.34 23.16
CA ALA A 171 7.30 -10.75 24.20
C ALA A 171 8.45 -11.69 24.57
N GLU A 172 8.19 -12.99 24.71
CA GLU A 172 9.25 -13.95 24.97
C GLU A 172 10.22 -14.07 23.79
N LEU A 173 9.73 -14.10 22.55
CA LEU A 173 10.59 -14.14 21.36
C LEU A 173 11.54 -12.93 21.29
N LEU A 174 11.03 -11.73 21.58
CA LEU A 174 11.78 -10.47 21.47
C LEU A 174 12.56 -10.10 22.73
N LYS A 175 12.41 -10.85 23.83
CA LYS A 175 13.08 -10.54 25.09
C LYS A 175 14.60 -10.55 24.93
N GLY A 176 15.21 -9.39 25.14
CA GLY A 176 16.65 -9.16 24.95
C GLY A 176 17.07 -8.88 23.50
N GLY A 177 16.12 -8.88 22.56
CA GLY A 177 16.35 -8.58 21.16
C GLY A 177 16.53 -7.08 20.89
N LYS A 178 17.02 -6.78 19.69
CA LYS A 178 17.27 -5.43 19.21
C LYS A 178 16.53 -5.18 17.91
N ARG A 179 15.74 -4.12 17.86
CA ARG A 179 15.12 -3.63 16.62
C ARG A 179 16.19 -3.04 15.70
N VAL A 180 16.15 -3.42 14.43
CA VAL A 180 17.15 -3.05 13.41
C VAL A 180 16.58 -2.08 12.37
N ALA A 181 15.32 -2.28 11.96
CA ALA A 181 14.68 -1.46 10.93
C ALA A 181 13.17 -1.39 11.15
N TYR A 182 12.54 -0.38 10.54
CA TYR A 182 11.10 -0.19 10.51
C TYR A 182 10.62 0.30 9.15
N GLY A 183 9.41 -0.08 8.77
CA GLY A 183 8.74 0.46 7.59
C GLY A 183 7.26 0.14 7.57
N ALA A 184 6.55 0.79 6.66
CA ALA A 184 5.12 0.56 6.49
C ALA A 184 4.71 0.75 5.02
N ARG A 185 3.77 -0.07 4.58
CA ARG A 185 3.22 -0.03 3.22
C ARG A 185 1.77 -0.47 3.24
N ALA A 186 0.90 0.23 2.50
CA ALA A 186 -0.40 -0.33 2.21
C ALA A 186 -0.25 -1.61 1.37
N ILE A 187 -1.25 -2.49 1.42
CA ILE A 187 -1.35 -3.67 0.58
C ILE A 187 -2.75 -3.72 -0.01
N SER A 188 -2.88 -4.15 -1.27
CA SER A 188 -4.18 -4.38 -1.88
C SER A 188 -4.79 -5.67 -1.33
N GLU A 189 -6.10 -5.66 -1.09
CA GLU A 189 -6.86 -6.74 -0.46
C GLU A 189 -8.20 -7.03 -1.15
N GLY A 190 -8.60 -6.25 -2.15
CA GLY A 190 -9.88 -6.42 -2.84
C GLY A 190 -9.92 -7.66 -3.74
N GLY A 191 -8.76 -8.14 -4.17
CA GLY A 191 -8.63 -9.39 -4.91
C GLY A 191 -9.37 -9.37 -6.25
N TYR A 192 -9.89 -10.54 -6.66
CA TYR A 192 -10.40 -10.77 -8.01
C TYR A 192 -11.50 -9.78 -8.44
N GLN A 193 -12.40 -9.40 -7.52
CA GLN A 193 -13.55 -8.52 -7.81
C GLN A 193 -13.15 -7.07 -8.05
N SER A 194 -11.99 -6.66 -7.54
CA SER A 194 -11.53 -5.27 -7.56
C SER A 194 -10.46 -5.02 -8.62
N MET A 195 -10.08 -6.02 -9.41
CA MET A 195 -9.13 -5.82 -10.52
C MET A 195 -9.80 -4.95 -11.60
N PRO A 196 -9.29 -3.73 -11.86
CA PRO A 196 -9.77 -2.91 -12.97
C PRO A 196 -9.52 -3.61 -14.32
N LYS A 197 -9.99 -3.01 -15.41
CA LYS A 197 -9.37 -3.24 -16.72
C LYS A 197 -7.91 -2.79 -16.62
N MET A 198 -6.98 -3.60 -17.11
CA MET A 198 -5.54 -3.44 -16.86
C MET A 198 -4.83 -2.77 -18.03
N VAL A 199 -5.54 -2.50 -19.13
CA VAL A 199 -5.01 -1.88 -20.34
C VAL A 199 -5.89 -0.76 -20.82
N ALA A 200 -5.25 0.26 -21.37
CA ALA A 200 -5.83 1.36 -22.13
C ALA A 200 -4.85 1.72 -23.26
N PRO A 201 -5.23 2.57 -24.24
CA PRO A 201 -4.34 2.90 -25.35
C PRO A 201 -2.95 3.37 -24.88
N GLY A 202 -1.93 2.59 -25.21
CA GLY A 202 -0.53 2.89 -24.92
C GLY A 202 -0.08 2.57 -23.49
N VAL A 203 -0.95 2.07 -22.61
CA VAL A 203 -0.61 1.81 -21.20
C VAL A 203 -1.13 0.47 -20.68
N ALA A 204 -0.33 -0.18 -19.83
CA ALA A 204 -0.74 -1.33 -19.03
C ALA A 204 -0.43 -1.12 -17.54
N LEU A 205 -1.37 -1.51 -16.67
CA LEU A 205 -1.23 -1.54 -15.23
C LEU A 205 -0.78 -2.92 -14.77
N LEU A 206 0.22 -3.00 -13.91
CA LEU A 206 0.84 -4.27 -13.49
C LEU A 206 0.77 -4.49 -11.97
N GLY A 207 0.88 -5.75 -11.55
CA GLY A 207 1.09 -6.14 -10.15
C GLY A 207 0.11 -5.52 -9.14
N CYS A 208 0.64 -4.92 -8.09
CA CYS A 208 -0.18 -4.35 -7.02
C CYS A 208 -0.90 -3.05 -7.42
N SER A 209 -0.55 -2.41 -8.55
CA SER A 209 -1.35 -1.31 -9.11
C SER A 209 -2.73 -1.79 -9.55
N VAL A 210 -2.81 -3.01 -10.09
CA VAL A 210 -4.09 -3.72 -10.36
C VAL A 210 -4.68 -4.33 -9.09
N GLY A 211 -3.82 -4.72 -8.15
CA GLY A 211 -4.20 -5.29 -6.86
C GLY A 211 -4.24 -6.83 -6.85
N MET A 212 -3.27 -7.46 -7.51
CA MET A 212 -3.20 -8.92 -7.71
C MET A 212 -2.71 -9.71 -6.47
N VAL A 213 -3.15 -9.35 -5.27
CA VAL A 213 -2.73 -9.96 -4.01
C VAL A 213 -3.67 -11.11 -3.63
N ASN A 214 -3.09 -12.27 -3.34
CA ASN A 214 -3.79 -13.38 -2.70
C ASN A 214 -3.81 -13.14 -1.19
N VAL A 215 -4.91 -12.56 -0.70
CA VAL A 215 -5.04 -12.10 0.70
C VAL A 215 -4.90 -13.23 1.71
N PRO A 216 -5.57 -14.38 1.58
CA PRO A 216 -5.45 -15.44 2.59
C PRO A 216 -4.04 -16.04 2.68
N ARG A 217 -3.27 -16.00 1.59
CA ARG A 217 -1.87 -16.44 1.57
C ARG A 217 -0.90 -15.32 1.97
N ILE A 218 -1.36 -14.07 2.03
CA ILE A 218 -0.54 -12.85 2.22
C ILE A 218 0.58 -12.79 1.16
N LYS A 219 0.23 -13.06 -0.10
CA LYS A 219 1.21 -13.14 -1.22
C LYS A 219 0.71 -12.38 -2.44
N GLY A 220 1.48 -11.41 -2.89
CA GLY A 220 1.26 -10.70 -4.17
C GLY A 220 2.44 -10.77 -5.14
N ASN A 221 3.66 -11.03 -4.64
CA ASN A 221 4.88 -10.94 -5.44
C ASN A 221 4.89 -11.89 -6.63
N HIS A 222 4.42 -13.12 -6.47
CA HIS A 222 4.37 -14.10 -7.58
C HIS A 222 3.42 -13.66 -8.69
N ASN A 223 2.24 -13.15 -8.33
CA ASN A 223 1.30 -12.63 -9.32
C ASN A 223 1.81 -11.34 -9.98
N ALA A 224 2.50 -10.48 -9.23
CA ALA A 224 3.13 -9.29 -9.78
C ALA A 224 4.21 -9.64 -10.82
N MET A 225 5.09 -10.59 -10.51
CA MET A 225 6.11 -11.09 -11.45
C MET A 225 5.47 -11.72 -12.69
N LEU A 226 4.45 -12.56 -12.51
CA LEU A 226 3.70 -13.14 -13.64
C LEU A 226 3.04 -12.07 -14.52
N SER A 227 2.52 -11.00 -13.92
CA SER A 227 1.91 -9.90 -14.67
C SER A 227 2.94 -9.11 -15.49
N GLY A 228 4.14 -8.87 -14.92
CA GLY A 228 5.22 -8.23 -15.65
C GLY A 228 5.67 -9.06 -16.84
N LYS A 229 5.80 -10.39 -16.65
CA LYS A 229 6.10 -11.33 -17.73
C LYS A 229 5.02 -11.27 -18.83
N ALA A 230 3.75 -11.41 -18.47
CA ALA A 230 2.65 -11.43 -19.45
C ALA A 230 2.53 -10.10 -20.22
N ALA A 231 2.73 -8.96 -19.56
CA ALA A 231 2.74 -7.65 -20.21
C ALA A 231 3.91 -7.50 -21.19
N ALA A 232 5.11 -7.96 -20.80
CA ALA A 232 6.28 -7.95 -21.67
C ALA A 232 6.09 -8.83 -22.91
N GLU A 233 5.55 -10.05 -22.75
CA GLU A 233 5.23 -10.95 -23.88
C GLU A 233 4.20 -10.31 -24.83
N ALA A 234 3.14 -9.71 -24.29
CA ALA A 234 2.12 -9.03 -25.11
C ALA A 234 2.69 -7.81 -25.87
N ALA A 235 3.49 -6.97 -25.21
CA ALA A 235 4.13 -5.84 -25.88
C ALA A 235 5.16 -6.28 -26.92
N TYR A 236 5.92 -7.33 -26.65
CA TYR A 236 6.88 -7.87 -27.61
C TYR A 236 6.19 -8.30 -28.91
N GLU A 237 5.12 -9.11 -28.82
CA GLU A 237 4.36 -9.54 -29.99
C GLU A 237 3.69 -8.36 -30.71
N ALA A 238 3.16 -7.38 -29.96
CA ALA A 238 2.59 -6.17 -30.56
C ALA A 238 3.64 -5.36 -31.34
N ILE A 239 4.81 -5.09 -30.73
CA ILE A 239 5.91 -4.35 -31.37
C ILE A 239 6.41 -5.10 -32.61
N LYS A 240 6.57 -6.41 -32.53
CA LYS A 240 6.98 -7.28 -33.65
C LYS A 240 5.97 -7.24 -34.80
N ALA A 241 4.69 -7.12 -34.50
CA ALA A 241 3.62 -6.93 -35.48
C ALA A 241 3.50 -5.48 -36.00
N GLY A 242 4.40 -4.57 -35.59
CA GLY A 242 4.38 -3.17 -36.00
C GLY A 242 3.35 -2.30 -35.28
N ARG A 243 2.74 -2.80 -34.19
CA ARG A 243 1.79 -2.05 -33.35
C ARG A 243 2.52 -1.14 -32.36
N SER A 244 1.81 -0.10 -31.92
CA SER A 244 2.21 0.83 -30.85
C SER A 244 0.99 1.57 -30.34
N ALA A 245 1.03 2.10 -29.12
CA ALA A 245 0.02 3.03 -28.57
C ALA A 245 -1.42 2.50 -28.48
N ASP A 246 -1.68 1.26 -28.86
CA ASP A 246 -2.98 0.61 -28.74
C ASP A 246 -3.09 -0.20 -27.44
N GLU A 247 -4.19 -0.95 -27.27
CA GLU A 247 -4.39 -1.77 -26.09
C GLU A 247 -3.73 -3.16 -26.23
N LEU A 248 -2.97 -3.55 -25.20
CA LEU A 248 -2.40 -4.89 -25.09
C LEU A 248 -3.43 -5.90 -24.55
N THR A 249 -4.51 -6.14 -25.28
CA THR A 249 -5.64 -6.99 -24.85
C THR A 249 -5.25 -8.44 -24.51
N ASP A 250 -4.16 -8.94 -25.07
CA ASP A 250 -3.67 -10.29 -24.79
C ASP A 250 -3.15 -10.41 -23.35
N TYR A 251 -2.52 -9.34 -22.82
CA TYR A 251 -2.14 -9.27 -21.41
C TYR A 251 -3.37 -9.31 -20.48
N GLU A 252 -4.42 -8.55 -20.81
CA GLU A 252 -5.68 -8.58 -20.05
C GLU A 252 -6.27 -10.00 -19.99
N THR A 253 -6.25 -10.69 -21.13
CA THR A 253 -6.78 -12.05 -21.28
C THR A 253 -5.94 -13.06 -20.48
N GLU A 254 -4.61 -13.01 -20.59
CA GLU A 254 -3.71 -13.90 -19.85
C GLU A 254 -3.84 -13.71 -18.34
N VAL A 255 -3.92 -12.46 -17.84
CA VAL A 255 -4.08 -12.24 -16.40
C VAL A 255 -5.41 -12.82 -15.89
N ARG A 256 -6.51 -12.62 -16.63
CA ARG A 256 -7.84 -13.07 -16.18
C ARG A 256 -8.05 -14.58 -16.29
N THR A 257 -7.49 -15.22 -17.30
CA THR A 257 -7.74 -16.65 -17.61
C THR A 257 -6.57 -17.56 -17.18
N GLY A 258 -5.37 -17.00 -17.11
CA GLY A 258 -4.12 -17.66 -16.77
C GLY A 258 -3.92 -17.90 -15.27
N ALA A 259 -2.65 -17.99 -14.87
CA ALA A 259 -2.28 -18.39 -13.52
C ALA A 259 -2.78 -17.43 -12.43
N ILE A 260 -2.74 -16.12 -12.70
CA ILE A 260 -3.16 -15.08 -11.75
C ILE A 260 -4.67 -15.15 -11.49
N GLY A 261 -5.49 -15.14 -12.54
CA GLY A 261 -6.93 -15.25 -12.42
C GLY A 261 -7.37 -16.53 -11.71
N ARG A 262 -6.71 -17.67 -11.98
CA ARG A 262 -6.99 -18.94 -11.28
C ARG A 262 -6.58 -18.91 -9.80
N ASP A 263 -5.48 -18.25 -9.45
CA ASP A 263 -5.04 -18.08 -8.05
C ASP A 263 -6.03 -17.22 -7.26
N LEU A 264 -6.42 -16.06 -7.81
CA LEU A 264 -7.28 -15.08 -7.12
C LEU A 264 -8.75 -15.50 -7.08
N LYS A 265 -9.26 -16.12 -8.16
CA LYS A 265 -10.67 -16.55 -8.22
C LYS A 265 -11.00 -17.56 -7.13
N LYS A 266 -10.08 -18.47 -6.78
CA LYS A 266 -10.30 -19.49 -5.73
C LYS A 266 -10.50 -18.92 -4.34
N VAL A 267 -9.93 -17.74 -4.06
CA VAL A 267 -9.93 -17.11 -2.73
C VAL A 267 -10.83 -15.88 -2.63
N ARG A 268 -11.57 -15.57 -3.70
CA ARG A 268 -12.24 -14.28 -3.90
C ARG A 268 -13.23 -13.89 -2.80
N ASN A 269 -13.85 -14.86 -2.13
CA ASN A 269 -14.89 -14.56 -1.13
C ASN A 269 -14.35 -14.37 0.30
N VAL A 270 -13.08 -14.68 0.59
CA VAL A 270 -12.55 -14.59 1.97
C VAL A 270 -12.58 -13.15 2.50
N LYS A 271 -12.07 -12.18 1.73
CA LYS A 271 -12.07 -10.78 2.16
C LYS A 271 -13.48 -10.20 2.33
N PRO A 272 -14.43 -10.36 1.37
CA PRO A 272 -15.81 -9.92 1.57
C PRO A 272 -16.47 -10.53 2.82
N ILE A 273 -16.31 -11.83 3.06
CA ILE A 273 -16.87 -12.50 4.24
C ILE A 273 -16.29 -11.90 5.51
N TRP A 274 -14.96 -11.77 5.60
CA TRP A 274 -14.33 -11.16 6.78
C TRP A 274 -14.83 -9.73 7.01
N SER A 275 -14.91 -8.93 5.95
CA SER A 275 -15.26 -7.51 6.07
C SER A 275 -16.70 -7.31 6.52
N LYS A 276 -17.61 -8.23 6.19
CA LYS A 276 -19.04 -8.13 6.51
C LYS A 276 -19.46 -8.91 7.75
N MET A 277 -18.79 -10.02 8.04
CA MET A 277 -19.22 -11.00 9.05
C MET A 277 -18.17 -11.26 10.14
N GLY A 278 -16.99 -10.66 10.03
CA GLY A 278 -15.90 -10.78 10.99
C GLY A 278 -15.04 -12.04 10.82
N LEU A 279 -14.01 -12.14 11.66
CA LEU A 279 -12.96 -13.17 11.56
C LEU A 279 -13.51 -14.60 11.68
N GLY A 280 -14.37 -14.88 12.66
CA GLY A 280 -14.88 -16.24 12.90
C GLY A 280 -15.66 -16.80 11.70
N ALA A 281 -16.54 -15.98 11.12
CA ALA A 281 -17.27 -16.35 9.91
C ALA A 281 -16.34 -16.52 8.70
N SER A 282 -15.30 -15.68 8.58
CA SER A 282 -14.29 -15.80 7.51
C SER A 282 -13.54 -17.13 7.57
N LEU A 283 -13.14 -17.57 8.77
CA LEU A 283 -12.44 -18.85 8.94
C LEU A 283 -13.33 -20.04 8.54
N ALA A 284 -14.59 -20.04 8.97
CA ALA A 284 -15.52 -21.13 8.67
C ALA A 284 -16.01 -21.10 7.22
N LEU A 285 -16.70 -20.02 6.82
CA LEU A 285 -17.37 -19.91 5.52
C LEU A 285 -16.37 -19.63 4.39
N GLY A 286 -15.33 -18.84 4.65
CA GLY A 286 -14.26 -18.60 3.68
C GLY A 286 -13.42 -19.84 3.42
N GLY A 287 -13.13 -20.61 4.47
CA GLY A 287 -12.47 -21.92 4.34
C GLY A 287 -13.31 -22.92 3.53
N LEU A 288 -14.60 -23.01 3.83
CA LEU A 288 -15.54 -23.85 3.09
C LEU A 288 -15.62 -23.45 1.60
N ASP A 289 -15.76 -22.15 1.31
CA ASP A 289 -15.83 -21.66 -0.07
C ASP A 289 -14.53 -21.92 -0.84
N MET A 290 -13.37 -21.71 -0.22
CA MET A 290 -12.08 -22.04 -0.84
C MET A 290 -11.96 -23.54 -1.17
N TRP A 291 -12.47 -24.40 -0.29
CA TRP A 291 -12.48 -25.84 -0.52
C TRP A 291 -13.38 -26.21 -1.71
N THR A 292 -14.61 -25.69 -1.78
CA THR A 292 -15.48 -25.94 -2.95
C THR A 292 -14.92 -25.36 -4.25
N ASN A 293 -14.22 -24.22 -4.19
CA ASN A 293 -13.56 -23.64 -5.36
C ASN A 293 -12.44 -24.53 -5.90
N THR A 294 -11.83 -25.37 -5.05
CA THR A 294 -10.89 -26.40 -5.49
C THR A 294 -11.58 -27.50 -6.30
N LEU A 295 -12.87 -27.73 -6.05
CA LEU A 295 -13.75 -28.63 -6.81
C LEU A 295 -14.40 -27.96 -8.03
N GLY A 296 -14.08 -26.69 -8.33
CA GLY A 296 -14.51 -25.99 -9.54
C GLY A 296 -15.78 -25.13 -9.39
N PHE A 297 -16.37 -25.01 -8.20
CA PHE A 297 -17.55 -24.16 -7.98
C PHE A 297 -17.47 -23.36 -6.66
N SER A 298 -18.34 -22.36 -6.50
CA SER A 298 -18.42 -21.55 -5.29
C SER A 298 -19.82 -21.59 -4.71
N LEU A 299 -19.94 -21.82 -3.41
CA LEU A 299 -21.24 -21.83 -2.72
C LEU A 299 -21.87 -20.43 -2.66
N PHE A 300 -21.03 -19.39 -2.63
CA PHE A 300 -21.47 -18.01 -2.48
C PHE A 300 -21.37 -17.20 -3.78
N GLY A 301 -21.12 -17.87 -4.91
CA GLY A 301 -20.86 -17.20 -6.18
C GLY A 301 -19.64 -16.28 -6.07
N THR A 302 -19.81 -14.99 -6.40
CA THR A 302 -18.80 -13.95 -6.19
C THR A 302 -19.40 -12.85 -5.33
N MET A 303 -18.97 -12.77 -4.07
CA MET A 303 -19.45 -11.78 -3.12
C MET A 303 -18.84 -10.40 -3.41
N LYS A 304 -19.65 -9.36 -3.22
CA LYS A 304 -19.27 -7.95 -3.39
C LYS A 304 -18.64 -7.38 -2.12
N HIS A 305 -17.75 -6.40 -2.24
CA HIS A 305 -17.21 -5.65 -1.09
C HIS A 305 -18.20 -4.58 -0.61
N GLY A 306 -18.82 -3.84 -1.53
CA GLY A 306 -19.70 -2.73 -1.22
C GLY A 306 -18.95 -1.41 -1.13
N LYS A 307 -18.75 -0.88 0.08
CA LYS A 307 -18.11 0.43 0.31
C LYS A 307 -16.61 0.40 0.07
N SER A 308 -15.99 1.54 -0.23
CA SER A 308 -14.54 1.74 -0.12
C SER A 308 -14.07 1.70 1.35
N ASP A 309 -12.76 1.80 1.58
CA ASP A 309 -12.18 1.81 2.92
C ASP A 309 -12.36 3.16 3.63
N ALA A 310 -12.35 4.26 2.88
CA ALA A 310 -12.70 5.59 3.37
C ALA A 310 -14.16 5.63 3.86
N GLU A 311 -15.10 5.19 3.01
CA GLU A 311 -16.55 5.18 3.31
C GLU A 311 -16.97 4.19 4.41
N ALA A 312 -16.10 3.25 4.77
CA ALA A 312 -16.33 2.36 5.91
C ALA A 312 -16.20 3.07 7.26
N THR A 313 -15.49 4.20 7.30
CA THR A 313 -15.27 4.98 8.53
C THR A 313 -16.58 5.60 9.01
N LYS A 314 -16.90 5.41 10.29
CA LYS A 314 -18.10 5.95 10.95
C LYS A 314 -17.74 7.12 11.87
N SER A 315 -18.77 7.89 12.27
CA SER A 315 -18.62 9.04 13.18
C SER A 315 -17.97 8.64 14.51
N ALA A 316 -17.09 9.49 15.04
CA ALA A 316 -16.40 9.27 16.30
C ALA A 316 -17.37 9.16 17.50
N GLU A 317 -18.51 9.86 17.46
CA GLU A 317 -19.54 9.81 18.51
C GLU A 317 -20.06 8.38 18.79
N GLY A 318 -20.02 7.50 17.78
CA GLY A 318 -20.44 6.10 17.90
C GLY A 318 -19.40 5.17 18.54
N PHE A 319 -18.21 5.67 18.85
CA PHE A 319 -17.10 4.87 19.35
C PHE A 319 -16.46 5.49 20.60
N LYS A 320 -16.02 4.61 21.51
CA LYS A 320 -15.19 5.05 22.62
C LYS A 320 -13.73 5.15 22.15
N PRO A 321 -13.00 6.20 22.53
CA PRO A 321 -11.55 6.25 22.35
C PRO A 321 -10.88 5.02 22.94
N ILE A 322 -9.86 4.51 22.25
CA ILE A 322 -9.10 3.33 22.70
C ILE A 322 -7.90 3.82 23.49
N ASP A 323 -7.80 3.37 24.74
CA ASP A 323 -6.63 3.63 25.58
C ASP A 323 -5.50 2.66 25.22
N TYR A 324 -4.50 3.17 24.50
CA TYR A 324 -3.32 2.40 24.13
C TYR A 324 -2.23 2.56 25.20
N PRO A 325 -1.63 1.45 25.67
CA PRO A 325 -0.54 1.52 26.63
C PRO A 325 0.63 2.36 26.10
N LYS A 326 1.26 3.11 26.99
CA LYS A 326 2.49 3.85 26.65
C LYS A 326 3.59 2.87 26.21
N PRO A 327 4.37 3.20 25.18
CA PRO A 327 5.53 2.41 24.79
C PRO A 327 6.52 2.21 25.95
N ASP A 328 7.11 1.03 26.06
CA ASP A 328 8.05 0.67 27.14
C ASP A 328 9.52 0.88 26.77
N GLY A 329 9.81 1.26 25.52
CA GLY A 329 11.15 1.45 24.97
C GLY A 329 11.94 0.14 24.78
N LYS A 330 11.31 -1.02 24.96
CA LYS A 330 11.93 -2.35 24.87
C LYS A 330 11.25 -3.23 23.84
N LEU A 331 9.96 -3.48 24.01
CA LEU A 331 9.12 -4.21 23.07
C LEU A 331 8.33 -3.25 22.20
N SER A 332 7.88 -2.13 22.76
CA SER A 332 7.09 -1.11 22.09
C SER A 332 7.80 0.25 22.12
N PHE A 333 7.64 1.03 21.05
CA PHE A 333 8.33 2.31 20.86
C PHE A 333 7.35 3.40 20.41
N ASP A 334 7.66 4.66 20.74
CA ASP A 334 6.93 5.77 20.15
C ASP A 334 7.11 5.81 18.63
N ARG A 335 6.13 6.39 17.95
CA ARG A 335 6.05 6.37 16.48
C ARG A 335 7.23 7.07 15.82
N LEU A 336 7.69 8.22 16.33
CA LEU A 336 8.75 9.00 15.71
C LEU A 336 10.13 8.35 15.90
N THR A 337 10.40 7.78 17.07
CA THR A 337 11.59 6.95 17.32
C THR A 337 11.60 5.68 16.48
N ASN A 338 10.45 5.18 16.03
CA ASN A 338 10.40 4.06 15.09
C ASN A 338 10.59 4.53 13.63
N VAL A 339 10.04 5.68 13.27
CA VAL A 339 10.22 6.28 11.94
C VAL A 339 11.69 6.54 11.64
N SER A 340 12.52 6.92 12.61
CA SER A 340 13.96 7.06 12.36
C SER A 340 14.64 5.76 11.87
N PHE A 341 14.09 4.59 12.20
CA PHE A 341 14.57 3.28 11.71
C PHE A 341 14.08 2.92 10.30
N SER A 342 13.29 3.79 9.68
CA SER A 342 13.00 3.74 8.23
C SER A 342 14.02 4.49 7.40
N MET A 343 14.89 5.29 8.05
CA MET A 343 15.83 6.20 7.39
C MET A 343 15.14 7.08 6.34
N THR A 344 13.87 7.43 6.58
CA THR A 344 13.11 8.30 5.67
C THR A 344 13.59 9.73 5.80
N ASN A 345 13.77 10.40 4.67
CA ASN A 345 14.11 11.81 4.62
C ASN A 345 13.55 12.45 3.36
N HIS A 346 13.28 13.74 3.41
CA HIS A 346 12.89 14.56 2.25
C HIS A 346 13.60 15.90 2.32
N GLU A 347 13.88 16.52 1.18
CA GLU A 347 14.29 17.93 1.14
C GLU A 347 13.19 18.81 1.76
N GLU A 348 13.57 19.71 2.68
CA GLU A 348 12.60 20.55 3.42
C GLU A 348 12.02 21.65 2.54
N GLN A 349 12.81 22.14 1.57
CA GLN A 349 12.41 23.22 0.67
C GLN A 349 11.77 22.72 -0.63
N GLN A 350 10.97 21.67 -0.56
CA GLN A 350 10.20 21.15 -1.71
C GLN A 350 8.68 21.27 -1.48
N PRO A 351 7.86 21.19 -2.54
CA PRO A 351 6.42 21.12 -2.40
C PRO A 351 5.97 19.95 -1.53
N CYS A 352 5.00 20.19 -0.65
CA CYS A 352 4.39 19.10 0.10
C CYS A 352 3.66 18.13 -0.83
N HIS A 353 4.19 16.91 -0.94
CA HIS A 353 3.66 15.85 -1.80
C HIS A 353 2.35 15.21 -1.27
N LEU A 354 1.82 15.73 -0.15
CA LEU A 354 0.58 15.31 0.50
C LEU A 354 -0.46 16.42 0.34
N GLN A 355 -0.92 16.59 -0.89
CA GLN A 355 -1.78 17.70 -1.28
C GLN A 355 -3.19 17.54 -0.69
N LEU A 356 -3.77 18.65 -0.26
CA LEU A 356 -5.17 18.72 0.15
C LEU A 356 -5.98 19.37 -0.96
N LYS A 357 -7.09 18.75 -1.38
CA LYS A 357 -8.03 19.38 -2.33
C LYS A 357 -8.67 20.64 -1.72
N ASP A 358 -8.99 20.57 -0.43
CA ASP A 358 -9.46 21.69 0.39
C ASP A 358 -8.72 21.69 1.75
N PRO A 359 -7.87 22.70 2.03
CA PRO A 359 -7.16 22.82 3.30
C PRO A 359 -8.04 22.96 4.55
N ALA A 360 -9.31 23.34 4.41
CA ALA A 360 -10.22 23.55 5.53
C ALA A 360 -10.89 22.25 6.01
N VAL A 361 -10.98 21.22 5.17
CA VAL A 361 -11.67 19.95 5.46
C VAL A 361 -11.12 19.22 6.71
N PRO A 362 -9.80 19.13 6.95
CA PRO A 362 -9.28 18.46 8.14
C PRO A 362 -9.87 19.02 9.46
N ILE A 363 -9.95 20.33 9.59
CA ILE A 363 -10.44 20.99 10.81
C ILE A 363 -11.96 21.15 10.80
N LYS A 364 -12.56 21.56 9.69
CA LYS A 364 -14.01 21.86 9.63
C LYS A 364 -14.89 20.62 9.51
N VAL A 365 -14.36 19.51 8.99
CA VAL A 365 -15.15 18.29 8.72
C VAL A 365 -14.58 17.08 9.44
N ASN A 366 -13.31 16.74 9.21
CA ASN A 366 -12.76 15.49 9.71
C ASN A 366 -12.57 15.50 11.24
N LEU A 367 -12.09 16.60 11.80
CA LEU A 367 -11.91 16.75 13.24
C LEU A 367 -13.24 16.61 14.02
N PRO A 368 -14.31 17.39 13.74
CA PRO A 368 -15.55 17.25 14.50
C PRO A 368 -16.27 15.92 14.27
N LYS A 369 -16.24 15.37 13.05
CA LYS A 369 -17.02 14.16 12.70
C LYS A 369 -16.30 12.86 13.01
N TYR A 370 -15.00 12.80 12.77
CA TYR A 370 -14.19 11.57 12.84
C TYR A 370 -13.01 11.70 13.81
N ASP A 371 -12.91 12.80 14.57
CA ASP A 371 -11.78 13.07 15.46
C ASP A 371 -10.41 12.98 14.74
N GLU A 372 -10.38 13.54 13.52
CA GLU A 372 -9.25 13.63 12.58
C GLU A 372 -8.34 12.37 12.59
N PRO A 373 -8.77 11.29 11.91
CA PRO A 373 -8.11 9.99 11.99
C PRO A 373 -6.73 9.94 11.33
N ALA A 374 -6.33 10.96 10.56
CA ALA A 374 -5.00 11.04 9.96
C ALA A 374 -3.87 11.00 10.99
N GLN A 375 -4.15 11.53 12.19
CA GLN A 375 -3.24 11.49 13.34
C GLN A 375 -2.94 10.05 13.81
N ARG A 376 -3.78 9.08 13.44
CA ARG A 376 -3.71 7.67 13.88
C ARG A 376 -3.37 6.72 12.76
N TYR A 377 -4.10 6.76 11.65
CA TYR A 377 -3.86 5.79 10.55
C TYR A 377 -2.49 5.97 9.90
N CYS A 378 -1.90 7.17 10.01
CA CYS A 378 -0.56 7.42 9.49
C CYS A 378 0.47 6.66 10.34
N PRO A 379 1.24 5.74 9.73
CA PRO A 379 2.24 4.96 10.45
C PRO A 379 3.50 5.77 10.77
N ALA A 380 3.58 7.04 10.36
CA ALA A 380 4.78 7.85 10.45
C ALA A 380 4.63 9.20 11.15
N GLY A 381 3.44 9.56 11.65
CA GLY A 381 3.25 10.81 12.39
C GLY A 381 3.39 12.07 11.54
N VAL A 382 3.02 11.96 10.27
CA VAL A 382 3.01 13.08 9.33
C VAL A 382 1.93 14.11 9.69
N TYR A 383 0.75 13.67 10.13
CA TYR A 383 -0.37 14.56 10.37
C TYR A 383 -0.59 14.78 11.87
N GLU A 384 -0.75 16.04 12.26
CA GLU A 384 -1.08 16.44 13.62
C GLU A 384 -2.12 17.56 13.64
N VAL A 385 -2.96 17.58 14.68
CA VAL A 385 -3.83 18.71 15.00
C VAL A 385 -3.23 19.42 16.20
N VAL A 386 -2.55 20.54 15.95
CA VAL A 386 -1.97 21.36 17.01
C VAL A 386 -3.06 22.25 17.62
N ARG A 387 -3.11 22.30 18.94
CA ARG A 387 -4.09 23.06 19.72
C ARG A 387 -3.35 24.02 20.63
N GLU A 388 -3.51 25.30 20.38
CA GLU A 388 -2.91 26.38 21.18
C GLU A 388 -4.03 27.12 21.93
N LYS A 389 -3.73 27.59 23.15
CA LYS A 389 -4.76 28.12 24.04
C LYS A 389 -5.33 29.43 23.47
N GLY A 390 -6.61 29.41 23.09
CA GLY A 390 -7.31 30.58 22.54
C GLY A 390 -7.25 30.68 21.02
N GLU A 391 -6.64 29.71 20.34
CA GLU A 391 -6.58 29.63 18.89
C GLU A 391 -7.41 28.46 18.36
N GLU A 392 -7.88 28.58 17.12
CA GLU A 392 -8.53 27.48 16.41
C GLU A 392 -7.51 26.36 16.15
N PRO A 393 -7.90 25.07 16.25
CA PRO A 393 -7.00 23.97 15.96
C PRO A 393 -6.42 24.07 14.54
N ARG A 394 -5.11 23.85 14.39
CA ARG A 394 -4.43 23.86 13.09
C ARG A 394 -4.04 22.45 12.66
N PHE A 395 -4.27 22.12 11.40
CA PHE A 395 -3.81 20.87 10.80
C PHE A 395 -2.43 21.06 10.18
N VAL A 396 -1.47 20.23 10.58
CA VAL A 396 -0.06 20.35 10.17
C VAL A 396 0.35 19.07 9.46
N ILE A 397 1.11 19.24 8.38
CA ILE A 397 1.65 18.14 7.57
C ILE A 397 3.17 18.16 7.63
N ASN A 398 3.72 17.28 8.46
CA ASN A 398 5.14 16.97 8.60
C ASN A 398 5.57 15.98 7.51
N PHE A 399 5.54 16.41 6.25
CA PHE A 399 5.71 15.54 5.08
C PHE A 399 7.10 14.87 5.02
N GLN A 400 8.12 15.44 5.66
CA GLN A 400 9.46 14.87 5.76
C GLN A 400 9.49 13.48 6.40
N ASN A 401 8.51 13.17 7.26
CA ASN A 401 8.37 11.87 7.92
C ASN A 401 7.72 10.81 7.02
N CYS A 402 7.25 11.15 5.81
CA CYS A 402 6.41 10.27 5.01
C CYS A 402 7.15 9.01 4.54
N VAL A 403 6.73 7.84 5.00
CA VAL A 403 7.26 6.54 4.53
C VAL A 403 6.59 6.04 3.24
N HIS A 404 5.94 6.94 2.52
CA HIS A 404 5.26 6.71 1.23
C HIS A 404 4.19 5.62 1.22
N CYS A 405 3.69 5.17 2.38
CA CYS A 405 2.82 3.99 2.52
C CYS A 405 1.48 4.05 1.74
N LYS A 406 1.05 5.23 1.28
CA LYS A 406 -0.24 5.55 0.61
C LYS A 406 -1.50 5.44 1.47
N THR A 407 -1.40 5.14 2.77
CA THR A 407 -2.59 4.95 3.64
C THR A 407 -3.49 6.18 3.72
N CYS A 408 -2.93 7.39 3.76
CA CYS A 408 -3.69 8.63 3.86
C CYS A 408 -4.62 8.87 2.66
N ASP A 409 -4.11 8.66 1.45
CA ASP A 409 -4.87 8.74 0.18
C ASP A 409 -6.01 7.70 0.15
N ILE A 410 -5.80 6.54 0.78
CA ILE A 410 -6.78 5.44 0.84
C ILE A 410 -7.85 5.66 1.92
N LYS A 411 -7.45 6.07 3.13
CA LYS A 411 -8.27 5.97 4.35
C LYS A 411 -8.89 7.28 4.80
N ASP A 412 -8.48 8.42 4.26
CA ASP A 412 -9.14 9.69 4.54
C ASP A 412 -10.65 9.60 4.22
N PRO A 413 -11.54 9.71 5.23
CA PRO A 413 -12.98 9.58 5.04
C PRO A 413 -13.57 10.62 4.08
N SER A 414 -12.90 11.76 3.91
CA SER A 414 -13.32 12.83 3.00
C SER A 414 -12.67 12.73 1.61
N GLN A 415 -11.75 11.77 1.39
CA GLN A 415 -10.98 11.64 0.15
C GLN A 415 -10.37 12.98 -0.34
N ASN A 416 -9.89 13.77 0.63
CA ASN A 416 -9.32 15.10 0.45
C ASN A 416 -7.81 15.05 0.22
N ILE A 417 -7.11 14.07 0.80
CA ILE A 417 -5.67 13.89 0.63
C ILE A 417 -5.37 13.23 -0.73
N ASN A 418 -4.50 13.86 -1.50
CA ASN A 418 -3.93 13.35 -2.75
C ASN A 418 -2.42 13.13 -2.56
N TRP A 419 -1.97 11.87 -2.53
CA TRP A 419 -0.53 11.57 -2.52
C TRP A 419 0.01 11.66 -3.94
N VAL A 420 1.01 12.51 -4.14
CA VAL A 420 1.82 12.60 -5.36
C VAL A 420 3.26 12.20 -5.02
N PRO A 421 4.07 11.75 -5.98
CA PRO A 421 5.48 11.52 -5.70
C PRO A 421 6.16 12.82 -5.27
N PRO A 422 6.97 12.82 -4.20
CA PRO A 422 7.93 13.89 -3.96
C PRO A 422 9.04 13.87 -5.01
N GLN A 423 10.00 14.77 -4.84
CA GLN A 423 11.25 14.70 -5.57
C GLN A 423 11.86 13.29 -5.53
N GLY A 424 12.45 12.86 -6.65
CA GLY A 424 13.06 11.55 -6.75
C GLY A 424 14.22 11.35 -5.76
N GLY A 425 14.38 10.14 -5.23
CA GLY A 425 15.40 9.81 -4.24
C GLY A 425 15.00 10.05 -2.79
N ASP A 426 13.97 10.86 -2.55
CA ASP A 426 13.41 11.08 -1.21
C ASP A 426 12.49 9.95 -0.76
N GLY A 427 12.23 9.91 0.55
CA GLY A 427 11.40 8.91 1.20
C GLY A 427 12.20 7.86 1.95
N PRO A 428 11.60 6.68 2.20
CA PRO A 428 12.21 5.66 3.03
C PRO A 428 13.44 5.02 2.38
N ASN A 429 14.54 4.93 3.12
CA ASN A 429 15.72 4.19 2.72
C ASN A 429 15.77 2.83 3.45
N TYR A 430 15.04 1.86 2.91
CA TYR A 430 14.93 0.53 3.52
C TYR A 430 16.11 -0.39 3.16
N PRO A 431 17.00 -0.74 4.11
CA PRO A 431 18.21 -1.47 3.79
C PRO A 431 17.97 -2.97 3.59
N ASN A 432 16.95 -3.59 4.17
CA ASN A 432 16.70 -5.05 4.06
C ASN A 432 15.20 -5.41 4.20
N MET A 433 14.29 -4.49 3.87
CA MET A 433 12.84 -4.69 4.10
C MET A 433 12.13 -5.51 3.02
#